data_AF-A0A258ZC97-F1
#
_entry.id   AF-A0A258ZC97-F1
#
_cell.length_a   1.000
_cell.length_b   1.000
_cell.length_c   1.000
_cell.angle_alpha   90.00
_cell.angle_beta   90.00
_cell.angle_gamma   90.00
#
_symmetry.space_group_name_H-M   'P 1'
#
loop_
_entity.id
_entity.type
_entity.pdbx_description
1 polymer ?
#
loop_
_entity_poly.entity_id
_entity_poly.type
_entity_poly.pdbx_seq_one_letter_code
_entity_poly.pdbx_strand_id
1 'polypeptide(L)'
;MHTLLARFPPSVVALVLQLIAFLLALLGMSIANFSPDPLSFALLCGFTAAILSHLAGLARWWLLIQLLFVPTLVLMLKLNVPSGVYLAAFLVMLAVYWSTFRSQVPLYLSSKRVWKTLEELLPSSASGKRFNFMDIGSGMGGVLTHLSTERPDGNFYGVENAPLPYLLSRLRIRLGNHANCHVQWGSLWTCNLAPYDVVFAYLSPVPMEQLWRKVKQEMRPGTLFISNSFAVPESPPQYSISLDDLHHSTLHIWHM
;
A
#
# COMPACT_ATOMS: atom_id res chain seq x y z
N MET A 1 23.91 4.37 -21.36
CA MET A 1 23.31 5.63 -20.87
C MET A 1 22.58 5.40 -19.53
N HIS A 2 23.13 4.59 -18.62
CA HIS A 2 22.42 4.10 -17.42
C HIS A 2 22.92 4.66 -16.07
N THR A 3 23.97 5.51 -16.07
CA THR A 3 24.74 5.75 -14.83
C THR A 3 24.54 7.11 -14.17
N LEU A 4 24.03 8.13 -14.88
CA LEU A 4 23.80 9.47 -14.28
C LEU A 4 22.39 9.64 -13.69
N LEU A 5 21.35 9.15 -14.38
CA LEU A 5 19.96 9.29 -13.95
C LEU A 5 19.57 8.37 -12.79
N ALA A 6 20.30 7.26 -12.60
CA ALA A 6 20.05 6.30 -11.51
C ALA A 6 20.25 6.89 -10.10
N ARG A 7 20.93 8.03 -9.98
CA ARG A 7 21.17 8.70 -8.69
C ARG A 7 19.99 9.54 -8.20
N PHE A 8 19.04 9.86 -9.08
CA PHE A 8 17.90 10.69 -8.74
C PHE A 8 16.64 9.84 -8.56
N PRO A 9 15.70 10.27 -7.68
CA PRO A 9 14.39 9.64 -7.60
C PRO A 9 13.70 9.62 -8.97
N PRO A 10 12.99 8.54 -9.34
CA PRO A 10 12.32 8.43 -10.64
C PRO A 10 11.39 9.59 -10.97
N SER A 11 10.74 10.19 -9.97
CA SER A 11 9.88 11.36 -10.14
C SER A 11 10.64 12.62 -10.60
N VAL A 12 11.86 12.83 -10.10
CA VAL A 12 12.71 13.95 -10.50
C VAL A 12 13.18 13.75 -11.94
N VAL A 13 13.61 12.54 -12.29
CA VAL A 13 13.99 12.18 -13.66
C VAL A 13 12.80 12.39 -14.60
N ALA A 14 11.62 11.88 -14.24
CA ALA A 14 10.41 12.05 -15.03
C ALA A 14 10.08 13.52 -15.28
N LEU A 15 10.13 14.36 -14.24
CA LEU A 15 9.89 15.81 -14.37
C LEU A 15 10.87 16.48 -15.34
N VAL A 16 12.17 16.18 -15.23
CA VAL A 16 13.19 16.73 -16.13
C VAL A 16 12.93 16.31 -17.57
N LEU A 17 12.61 15.04 -17.81
CA LEU A 17 12.30 14.54 -19.16
C LEU A 17 11.03 15.19 -19.73
N GLN A 18 10.04 15.49 -18.87
CA GLN A 18 8.83 16.22 -19.28
C GLN A 18 9.15 17.64 -19.73
N LEU A 19 10.02 18.35 -19.00
CA LEU A 19 10.48 19.68 -19.35
C LEU A 19 11.29 19.69 -20.65
N ILE A 20 12.16 18.71 -20.85
CA ILE A 20 12.91 18.54 -22.09
C ILE A 20 11.95 18.29 -23.27
N ALA A 21 10.98 17.40 -23.10
CA ALA A 21 9.98 17.12 -24.14
C ALA A 21 9.15 18.36 -24.51
N PHE A 22 8.77 19.16 -23.51
CA PHE A 22 8.09 20.43 -23.71
C PHE A 22 8.94 21.43 -24.52
N LEU A 23 10.21 21.62 -24.15
CA LEU A 23 11.13 22.50 -24.87
C LEU A 23 11.38 22.02 -26.31
N LEU A 24 11.52 20.72 -26.52
CA LEU A 24 11.67 20.14 -27.86
C LEU A 24 10.43 20.34 -28.72
N ALA A 25 9.23 20.19 -28.14
CA ALA A 25 7.97 20.44 -28.83
C ALA A 25 7.84 21.93 -29.23
N LEU A 26 8.19 22.86 -28.33
CA LEU A 26 8.22 24.29 -28.62
C LEU A 26 9.21 24.64 -29.75
N LEU A 27 10.43 24.10 -29.68
CA LEU A 27 11.43 24.31 -30.70
C LEU A 27 10.98 23.77 -32.06
N GLY A 28 10.38 22.56 -32.07
CA GLY A 28 9.83 21.95 -33.28
C GLY A 28 8.72 22.80 -33.91
N MET A 29 7.82 23.36 -33.11
CA MET A 29 6.79 24.30 -33.58
C MET A 29 7.41 25.56 -34.20
N SER A 30 8.40 26.15 -33.53
CA SER A 30 9.07 27.37 -34.00
C SER A 30 9.79 27.14 -35.33
N ILE A 31 10.44 25.99 -35.51
CA ILE A 31 11.16 25.66 -36.75
C ILE A 31 10.16 25.36 -37.88
N ALA A 32 9.08 24.63 -37.58
CA ALA A 32 8.08 24.24 -38.56
C ALA A 32 7.08 25.37 -38.92
N ASN A 33 7.15 26.54 -38.26
CA ASN A 33 6.15 27.60 -38.32
C ASN A 33 4.71 27.06 -38.12
N PHE A 34 4.57 26.05 -37.25
CA PHE A 34 3.31 25.35 -37.03
C PHE A 34 2.71 25.74 -35.69
N SER A 35 1.41 26.05 -35.68
CA SER A 35 0.66 26.46 -34.48
C SER A 35 -0.46 25.45 -34.19
N PRO A 36 -0.17 24.32 -33.53
CA PRO A 36 -1.19 23.36 -33.11
C PRO A 36 -2.12 23.97 -32.07
N ASP A 37 -3.33 23.42 -31.98
CA ASP A 37 -4.19 23.68 -30.83
C ASP A 37 -3.54 23.15 -29.52
N PRO A 38 -3.93 23.68 -28.35
CA PRO A 38 -3.29 23.33 -27.08
C PRO A 38 -3.29 21.83 -26.75
N LEU A 39 -4.30 21.07 -27.18
CA LEU A 39 -4.39 19.63 -26.91
C LEU A 39 -3.43 18.85 -27.81
N SER A 40 -3.37 19.17 -29.10
CA SER A 40 -2.40 18.57 -30.02
C SER A 40 -0.95 18.83 -29.58
N PHE A 41 -0.66 20.04 -29.09
CA PHE A 41 0.63 20.35 -28.49
C PHE A 41 0.92 19.48 -27.26
N ALA A 42 -0.05 19.38 -26.34
CA ALA A 42 0.10 18.58 -25.14
C ALA A 42 0.33 17.08 -25.45
N LEU A 43 -0.35 16.53 -26.47
CA LEU A 43 -0.15 15.16 -26.93
C LEU A 43 1.25 14.95 -27.48
N LEU A 44 1.78 15.91 -28.25
CA LEU A 44 3.17 15.88 -28.72
C LEU A 44 4.15 15.85 -27.54
N CYS A 45 3.99 16.75 -26.56
CA CYS A 45 4.82 16.75 -25.36
C CYS A 45 4.76 15.41 -24.61
N GLY A 46 3.56 14.86 -24.42
CA GLY A 46 3.37 13.58 -23.72
C GLY A 46 4.03 12.41 -24.46
N PHE A 47 3.86 12.33 -25.78
CA PHE A 47 4.47 11.28 -26.60
C PHE A 47 5.99 11.35 -26.60
N THR A 48 6.56 12.55 -26.80
CA THR A 48 8.00 12.77 -26.73
C THR A 48 8.54 12.43 -25.34
N ALA A 49 7.86 12.84 -24.27
CA ALA A 49 8.28 12.53 -22.92
C ALA A 49 8.23 11.03 -22.59
N ALA A 50 7.22 10.32 -23.08
CA ALA A 50 7.13 8.88 -22.94
C ALA A 50 8.28 8.17 -23.67
N ILE A 51 8.65 8.61 -24.88
CA ILE A 51 9.83 8.08 -25.59
C ILE A 51 11.10 8.34 -24.80
N LEU A 52 11.34 9.59 -24.37
CA LEU A 52 12.52 9.94 -23.58
C LEU A 52 12.60 9.14 -22.27
N SER A 53 11.45 8.91 -21.63
CA SER A 53 11.33 8.12 -20.40
C SER A 53 11.61 6.64 -20.63
N HIS A 54 11.19 6.09 -21.77
CA HIS A 54 11.52 4.73 -22.17
C HIS A 54 13.03 4.59 -22.42
N LEU A 55 13.63 5.54 -23.14
CA LEU A 55 15.08 5.59 -23.40
C LEU A 55 15.90 5.80 -22.12
N ALA A 56 15.35 6.50 -21.13
CA ALA A 56 15.94 6.67 -19.81
C ALA A 56 15.80 5.44 -18.89
N GLY A 57 15.08 4.40 -19.33
CA GLY A 57 14.90 3.16 -18.57
C GLY A 57 13.92 3.28 -17.40
N LEU A 58 13.00 4.25 -17.42
CA LEU A 58 11.94 4.32 -16.42
C LEU A 58 10.99 3.11 -16.54
N ALA A 59 10.43 2.68 -15.41
CA ALA A 59 9.49 1.56 -15.39
C ALA A 59 8.26 1.83 -16.28
N ARG A 60 7.67 0.78 -16.87
CA ARG A 60 6.62 0.89 -17.90
C ARG A 60 5.41 1.75 -17.49
N TRP A 61 5.04 1.74 -16.20
CA TRP A 61 3.94 2.55 -15.68
C TRP A 61 4.24 4.06 -15.69
N TRP A 62 5.51 4.47 -15.59
CA TRP A 62 5.89 5.88 -15.77
C TRP A 62 5.61 6.38 -17.18
N LEU A 63 5.69 5.51 -18.20
CA LEU A 63 5.42 5.91 -19.58
C LEU A 63 3.98 6.37 -19.75
N LEU A 64 3.04 5.69 -19.10
CA LEU A 64 1.63 6.10 -19.08
C LEU A 64 1.44 7.45 -18.40
N ILE A 65 2.13 7.69 -17.27
CA ILE A 65 2.08 8.98 -16.58
C ILE A 65 2.62 10.09 -17.49
N GLN A 66 3.79 9.89 -18.10
CA GLN A 66 4.45 10.89 -18.94
C GLN A 66 3.62 11.23 -20.18
N LEU A 67 3.03 10.20 -20.80
CA LEU A 67 2.12 10.35 -21.94
C LEU A 67 0.90 11.20 -21.59
N LEU A 68 0.28 10.95 -20.43
CA LEU A 68 -1.00 11.55 -20.05
C LEU A 68 -0.87 12.86 -19.27
N PHE A 69 0.30 13.19 -18.72
CA PHE A 69 0.47 14.32 -17.79
C PHE A 69 0.07 15.67 -18.40
N VAL A 70 0.72 16.13 -19.49
CA VAL A 70 0.38 17.43 -20.11
C VAL A 70 -1.03 17.42 -20.73
N PRO A 71 -1.47 16.37 -21.47
CA PRO A 71 -2.83 16.32 -22.00
C PRO A 71 -3.89 16.45 -20.91
N THR A 72 -3.71 15.77 -19.77
CA THR A 72 -4.64 15.85 -18.64
C THR A 72 -4.62 17.25 -18.02
N LEU A 73 -3.44 17.88 -17.90
CA LEU A 73 -3.32 19.26 -17.39
C LEU A 73 -4.08 20.25 -18.27
N VAL A 74 -3.90 20.20 -19.60
CA VAL A 74 -4.62 21.06 -20.54
C VAL A 74 -6.12 20.81 -20.50
N LEU A 75 -6.54 19.55 -20.42
CA LEU A 75 -7.95 19.20 -20.31
C LEU A 75 -8.56 19.75 -19.02
N MET A 76 -7.87 19.61 -17.88
CA MET A 76 -8.33 20.14 -16.59
C MET A 76 -8.47 21.66 -16.59
N LEU A 77 -7.53 22.38 -17.21
CA LEU A 77 -7.62 23.83 -17.40
C LEU A 77 -8.80 24.20 -18.30
N LYS A 78 -8.99 23.48 -19.42
CA LYS A 78 -10.11 23.72 -20.35
C LYS A 78 -11.47 23.46 -19.70
N LEU A 79 -11.56 22.47 -18.82
CA LEU A 79 -12.78 22.13 -18.10
C LEU A 79 -13.06 23.03 -16.88
N ASN A 80 -12.18 23.98 -16.56
CA ASN A 80 -12.28 24.86 -15.38
C ASN A 80 -12.60 24.09 -14.10
N VAL A 81 -11.88 22.97 -13.88
CA VAL A 81 -12.12 22.10 -12.72
C VAL A 81 -11.99 22.93 -11.43
N PRO A 82 -13.00 22.93 -10.54
CA PRO A 82 -12.96 23.72 -9.32
C PRO A 82 -11.78 23.35 -8.42
N SER A 83 -11.15 24.34 -7.81
CA SER A 83 -10.00 24.14 -6.91
C SER A 83 -10.31 23.19 -5.74
N GLY A 84 -11.56 23.17 -5.28
CA GLY A 84 -12.05 22.27 -4.25
C GLY A 84 -11.90 20.78 -4.59
N VAL A 85 -11.91 20.40 -5.87
CA VAL A 85 -11.69 19.01 -6.31
C VAL A 85 -10.26 18.57 -6.01
N TYR A 86 -9.27 19.41 -6.31
CA TYR A 86 -7.87 19.11 -6.00
C TYR A 86 -7.63 19.03 -4.49
N LEU A 87 -8.24 19.95 -3.73
CA LEU A 87 -8.18 19.91 -2.28
C LEU A 87 -8.81 18.63 -1.73
N ALA A 88 -9.98 18.23 -2.22
CA ALA A 88 -10.63 16.99 -1.82
C ALA A 88 -9.78 15.76 -2.14
N ALA A 89 -9.22 15.68 -3.35
CA ALA A 89 -8.30 14.60 -3.74
C ALA A 89 -7.07 14.55 -2.84
N PHE A 90 -6.48 15.69 -2.52
CA PHE A 90 -5.37 15.80 -1.58
C PHE A 90 -5.76 15.32 -0.17
N LEU A 91 -6.89 15.76 0.36
CA LEU A 91 -7.38 15.34 1.68
C LEU A 91 -7.67 13.85 1.74
N VAL A 92 -8.22 13.26 0.67
CA VAL A 92 -8.42 11.81 0.57
C VAL A 92 -7.08 11.09 0.59
N MET A 93 -6.11 11.51 -0.23
CA MET A 93 -4.76 10.94 -0.23
C MET A 93 -4.08 11.06 1.14
N LEU A 94 -4.22 12.22 1.79
CA LEU A 94 -3.72 12.45 3.13
C LEU A 94 -4.39 11.52 4.16
N ALA A 95 -5.70 11.30 4.06
CA ALA A 95 -6.42 10.41 4.96
C ALA A 95 -6.08 8.92 4.73
N VAL A 96 -5.69 8.54 3.51
CA VAL A 96 -5.23 7.17 3.17
C VAL A 96 -3.79 6.94 3.62
N TYR A 97 -2.89 7.90 3.35
CA TYR A 97 -1.44 7.79 3.58
C TYR A 97 -0.97 8.59 4.82
N TRP A 98 -1.87 8.77 5.78
CA TRP A 98 -1.79 9.69 6.91
C TRP A 98 -0.44 9.77 7.61
N SER A 99 0.19 8.63 7.88
CA SER A 99 1.49 8.58 8.56
C SER A 99 2.62 8.06 7.69
N THR A 100 2.40 7.75 6.40
CA THR A 100 3.39 7.06 5.56
C THR A 100 4.69 7.86 5.43
N PHE A 101 4.62 9.20 5.48
CA PHE A 101 5.81 10.06 5.48
C PHE A 101 6.72 9.90 6.71
N ARG A 102 6.19 9.36 7.83
CA ARG A 102 6.92 9.06 9.06
C ARG A 102 7.17 7.57 9.23
N SER A 103 6.12 6.75 9.12
CA SER A 103 6.19 5.31 9.35
C SER A 103 6.83 4.53 8.21
N GLN A 104 6.84 5.09 6.99
CA GLN A 104 7.24 4.38 5.77
C GLN A 104 6.45 3.08 5.55
N VAL A 105 5.21 3.05 6.05
CA VAL A 105 4.24 1.97 5.83
C VAL A 105 3.12 2.55 4.97
N PRO A 106 3.10 2.27 3.66
CA PRO A 106 1.96 2.58 2.81
C PRO A 106 0.84 1.56 3.05
N LEU A 107 -0.34 1.82 2.48
CA LEU A 107 -1.44 0.86 2.48
C LEU A 107 -1.09 -0.33 1.58
N TYR A 108 -0.80 -1.48 2.19
CA TYR A 108 -0.71 -2.76 1.50
C TYR A 108 -1.98 -3.58 1.74
N LEU A 109 -2.43 -4.28 0.70
CA LEU A 109 -3.62 -5.13 0.77
C LEU A 109 -3.21 -6.56 0.49
N SER A 110 -3.41 -7.42 1.48
CA SER A 110 -3.17 -8.86 1.33
C SER A 110 -4.09 -9.45 0.26
N SER A 111 -3.58 -10.40 -0.51
CA SER A 111 -4.36 -11.09 -1.54
C SER A 111 -5.36 -12.07 -0.93
N LYS A 112 -6.37 -12.49 -1.71
CA LYS A 112 -7.27 -13.58 -1.29
C LYS A 112 -6.54 -14.90 -1.02
N ARG A 113 -5.38 -15.14 -1.64
CA ARG A 113 -4.57 -16.34 -1.36
C ARG A 113 -3.96 -16.25 0.03
N VAL A 114 -3.40 -15.09 0.40
CA VAL A 114 -2.94 -14.82 1.77
C VAL A 114 -4.08 -15.05 2.76
N TRP A 115 -5.27 -14.57 2.47
CA TRP A 115 -6.41 -14.71 3.38
C TRP A 115 -6.76 -16.17 3.65
N LYS A 116 -6.86 -17.00 2.61
CA LYS A 116 -7.11 -18.44 2.73
C LYS A 116 -6.00 -19.18 3.47
N THR A 117 -4.73 -18.88 3.17
CA THR A 117 -3.61 -19.51 3.87
C THR A 117 -3.59 -19.10 5.35
N LEU A 118 -4.00 -17.87 5.69
CA LEU A 118 -4.15 -17.50 7.10
C LEU A 118 -5.20 -18.36 7.80
N GLU A 119 -6.34 -18.67 7.18
CA GLU A 119 -7.37 -19.54 7.78
C GLU A 119 -6.81 -20.88 8.23
N GLU A 120 -5.97 -21.49 7.40
CA GLU A 120 -5.34 -22.79 7.64
C GLU A 120 -4.30 -22.74 8.77
N LEU A 121 -3.71 -21.56 9.02
CA LEU A 121 -2.72 -21.33 10.08
C LEU A 121 -3.36 -21.01 11.44
N LEU A 122 -4.65 -20.69 11.48
CA LEU A 122 -5.32 -20.32 12.73
C LEU A 122 -5.54 -21.56 13.60
N PRO A 123 -5.38 -21.42 14.94
CA PRO A 123 -5.59 -22.53 15.84
C PRO A 123 -7.04 -23.03 15.78
N SER A 124 -7.21 -24.34 15.90
CA SER A 124 -8.52 -24.95 16.13
C SER A 124 -9.01 -24.63 17.54
N SER A 125 -10.31 -24.40 17.71
CA SER A 125 -10.95 -24.29 19.03
C SER A 125 -11.01 -25.65 19.75
N ALA A 126 -9.85 -26.16 20.20
CA ALA A 126 -9.72 -27.48 20.82
C ALA A 126 -10.36 -27.59 22.22
N SER A 127 -10.71 -26.47 22.86
CA SER A 127 -11.19 -26.41 24.24
C SER A 127 -12.49 -25.59 24.41
N GLY A 128 -13.22 -25.36 23.32
CA GLY A 128 -14.46 -24.56 23.32
C GLY A 128 -14.24 -23.06 23.57
N LYS A 129 -12.98 -22.62 23.74
CA LYS A 129 -12.60 -21.22 23.88
C LYS A 129 -12.23 -20.64 22.51
N ARG A 130 -12.80 -19.48 22.19
CA ARG A 130 -12.43 -18.74 20.99
C ARG A 130 -11.00 -18.22 21.08
N PHE A 131 -10.24 -18.35 20.01
CA PHE A 131 -8.91 -17.74 19.90
C PHE A 131 -9.05 -16.24 19.58
N ASN A 132 -8.02 -15.46 19.90
CA ASN A 132 -7.97 -14.04 19.60
C ASN A 132 -6.90 -13.77 18.54
N PHE A 133 -7.30 -13.19 17.42
CA PHE A 133 -6.43 -12.78 16.32
C PHE A 133 -6.30 -11.24 16.28
N MET A 134 -5.10 -10.72 16.08
CA MET A 134 -4.83 -9.29 15.90
C MET A 134 -4.17 -9.02 14.55
N ASP A 135 -4.73 -8.10 13.76
CA ASP A 135 -4.14 -7.52 12.56
C ASP A 135 -3.58 -6.12 12.87
N ILE A 136 -2.26 -5.99 12.93
CA ILE A 136 -1.59 -4.71 13.17
C ILE A 136 -1.32 -3.98 11.85
N GLY A 137 -1.95 -2.82 11.68
CA GLY A 137 -2.01 -2.15 10.38
C GLY A 137 -3.10 -2.75 9.48
N SER A 138 -4.28 -2.99 10.06
CA SER A 138 -5.37 -3.75 9.43
C SER A 138 -5.97 -3.15 8.16
N GLY A 139 -5.57 -1.93 7.79
CA GLY A 139 -5.99 -1.25 6.57
C GLY A 139 -7.52 -1.14 6.49
N MET A 140 -8.08 -1.64 5.39
CA MET A 140 -9.53 -1.62 5.14
C MET A 140 -10.29 -2.80 5.77
N GLY A 141 -9.64 -3.62 6.61
CA GLY A 141 -10.28 -4.72 7.35
C GLY A 141 -10.66 -5.94 6.50
N GLY A 142 -10.06 -6.10 5.32
CA GLY A 142 -10.36 -7.21 4.40
C GLY A 142 -10.08 -8.58 5.03
N VAL A 143 -8.86 -8.75 5.57
CA VAL A 143 -8.44 -9.97 6.29
C VAL A 143 -9.40 -10.26 7.44
N LEU A 144 -9.65 -9.27 8.30
CA LEU A 144 -10.48 -9.41 9.49
C LEU A 144 -11.91 -9.88 9.17
N THR A 145 -12.57 -9.26 8.18
CA THR A 145 -13.95 -9.62 7.82
C THR A 145 -14.05 -10.98 7.13
N HIS A 146 -13.03 -11.36 6.34
CA HIS A 146 -12.96 -12.70 5.76
C HIS A 146 -12.80 -13.77 6.83
N LEU A 147 -11.77 -13.65 7.67
CA LEU A 147 -11.51 -14.62 8.73
C LEU A 147 -12.66 -14.69 9.75
N SER A 148 -13.30 -13.56 10.07
CA SER A 148 -14.50 -13.51 10.90
C SER A 148 -15.64 -14.39 10.37
N THR A 149 -15.78 -14.49 9.05
CA THR A 149 -16.82 -15.29 8.39
C THR A 149 -16.47 -16.76 8.38
N GLU A 150 -15.24 -17.07 7.98
CA GLU A 150 -14.79 -18.45 7.72
C GLU A 150 -14.37 -19.18 9.02
N ARG A 151 -14.03 -18.42 10.06
CA ARG A 151 -13.60 -18.92 11.38
C ARG A 151 -14.44 -18.27 12.51
N PRO A 152 -15.74 -18.61 12.61
CA PRO A 152 -16.63 -18.06 13.65
C PRO A 152 -16.24 -18.47 15.08
N ASP A 153 -15.32 -19.43 15.22
CA ASP A 153 -14.69 -19.86 16.45
C ASP A 153 -13.53 -18.94 16.90
N GLY A 154 -13.25 -17.86 16.18
CA GLY A 154 -12.28 -16.82 16.57
C GLY A 154 -12.92 -15.48 16.91
N ASN A 155 -12.16 -14.64 17.61
CA ASN A 155 -12.39 -13.20 17.73
C ASN A 155 -11.27 -12.45 17.01
N PHE A 156 -11.63 -11.48 16.18
CA PHE A 156 -10.73 -10.79 15.28
C PHE A 156 -10.64 -9.32 15.65
N TYR A 157 -9.43 -8.84 15.83
CA TYR A 157 -9.13 -7.48 16.27
C TYR A 157 -8.19 -6.83 15.26
N GLY A 158 -8.43 -5.56 14.98
CA GLY A 158 -7.58 -4.74 14.11
C GLY A 158 -7.17 -3.46 14.79
N VAL A 159 -5.94 -3.02 14.54
CA VAL A 159 -5.52 -1.64 14.79
C VAL A 159 -5.08 -1.00 13.48
N GLU A 160 -5.59 0.19 13.20
CA GLU A 160 -5.22 0.98 12.02
C GLU A 160 -5.03 2.43 12.45
N ASN A 161 -4.01 3.09 11.92
CA ASN A 161 -3.68 4.48 12.28
C ASN A 161 -4.20 5.50 11.25
N ALA A 162 -4.42 5.07 10.00
CA ALA A 162 -4.85 5.90 8.91
C ALA A 162 -6.37 6.13 8.99
N PRO A 163 -6.84 7.40 9.04
CA PRO A 163 -8.25 7.71 9.27
C PRO A 163 -9.20 7.07 8.27
N LEU A 164 -8.87 7.11 6.96
CA LEU A 164 -9.79 6.57 5.94
C LEU A 164 -9.81 5.04 5.92
N PRO A 165 -8.66 4.32 5.91
CA PRO A 165 -8.65 2.86 6.06
C PRO A 165 -9.39 2.38 7.32
N TYR A 166 -9.17 3.03 8.47
CA TYR A 166 -9.91 2.74 9.71
C TYR A 166 -11.42 2.94 9.56
N LEU A 167 -11.85 4.06 8.95
CA LEU A 167 -13.27 4.32 8.76
C LEU A 167 -13.91 3.26 7.84
N LEU A 168 -13.23 2.91 6.75
CA LEU A 168 -13.70 1.89 5.81
C LEU A 168 -13.76 0.50 6.46
N SER A 169 -12.76 0.11 7.27
CA SER A 169 -12.78 -1.16 7.99
C SER A 169 -13.92 -1.21 9.00
N ARG A 170 -14.15 -0.13 9.75
CA ARG A 170 -15.27 -0.03 10.70
C ARG A 170 -16.63 -0.13 10.01
N LEU A 171 -16.80 0.55 8.88
CA LEU A 171 -18.03 0.47 8.08
C LEU A 171 -18.24 -0.95 7.54
N ARG A 172 -17.18 -1.56 6.99
CA ARG A 172 -17.21 -2.93 6.47
C ARG A 172 -17.67 -3.93 7.53
N ILE A 173 -17.09 -3.85 8.73
CA ILE A 173 -17.42 -4.73 9.86
C ILE A 173 -18.88 -4.54 10.29
N ARG A 174 -19.33 -3.28 10.45
CA ARG A 174 -20.70 -2.99 10.91
C ARG A 174 -21.76 -3.36 9.88
N LEU A 175 -21.58 -3.01 8.62
CA LEU A 175 -22.55 -3.30 7.56
C LEU A 175 -22.57 -4.79 7.20
N GLY A 176 -21.46 -5.51 7.38
CA GLY A 176 -21.38 -6.97 7.21
C GLY A 176 -21.85 -7.78 8.43
N ASN A 177 -22.26 -7.12 9.52
CA ASN A 177 -22.70 -7.76 10.78
C ASN A 177 -21.67 -8.76 11.37
N HIS A 178 -20.38 -8.42 11.28
CA HIS A 178 -19.29 -9.26 11.81
C HIS A 178 -19.15 -9.09 13.33
N ALA A 179 -20.00 -9.77 14.10
CA ALA A 179 -20.09 -9.58 15.56
C ALA A 179 -18.83 -9.98 16.35
N ASN A 180 -18.01 -10.90 15.81
CA ASN A 180 -16.73 -11.34 16.38
C ASN A 180 -15.54 -10.53 15.84
N CYS A 181 -15.78 -9.39 15.19
CA CYS A 181 -14.75 -8.58 14.56
C CYS A 181 -14.78 -7.14 15.09
N HIS A 182 -13.62 -6.63 15.49
CA HIS A 182 -13.47 -5.32 16.10
C HIS A 182 -12.27 -4.60 15.50
N VAL A 183 -12.41 -3.30 15.25
CA VAL A 183 -11.29 -2.46 14.79
C VAL A 183 -11.20 -1.20 15.63
N GLN A 184 -9.97 -0.87 16.01
CA GLN A 184 -9.63 0.30 16.80
C GLN A 184 -8.77 1.26 15.99
N TRP A 185 -9.07 2.56 16.08
CA TRP A 185 -8.16 3.58 15.59
C TRP A 185 -7.04 3.74 16.60
N GLY A 186 -5.80 3.53 16.18
CA GLY A 186 -4.66 3.64 17.07
C GLY A 186 -3.34 3.29 16.40
N SER A 187 -2.27 3.35 17.19
CA SER A 187 -0.96 2.92 16.76
C SER A 187 -0.69 1.48 17.17
N LEU A 188 -0.10 0.70 16.26
CA LEU A 188 0.43 -0.63 16.58
C LEU A 188 1.49 -0.60 17.70
N TRP A 189 2.15 0.55 17.91
CA TRP A 189 3.17 0.69 18.96
C TRP A 189 2.55 0.74 20.36
N THR A 190 1.35 1.30 20.48
CA THR A 190 0.65 1.51 21.76
C THR A 190 -0.33 0.40 22.12
N CYS A 191 -0.71 -0.47 21.17
CA CYS A 191 -1.60 -1.59 21.48
C CYS A 191 -0.85 -2.70 22.23
N ASN A 192 -1.53 -3.39 23.15
CA ASN A 192 -0.96 -4.51 23.90
C ASN A 192 -1.15 -5.82 23.11
N LEU A 193 -0.08 -6.56 22.81
CA LEU A 193 -0.16 -7.82 22.06
C LEU A 193 -0.42 -9.06 22.94
N ALA A 194 -0.26 -8.96 24.26
CA ALA A 194 -0.39 -10.09 25.19
C ALA A 194 -1.72 -10.87 25.11
N PRO A 195 -2.89 -10.23 24.87
CA PRO A 195 -4.17 -10.95 24.86
C PRO A 195 -4.41 -11.85 23.63
N TYR A 196 -3.56 -11.76 22.61
CA TYR A 196 -3.78 -12.42 21.32
C TYR A 196 -3.04 -13.75 21.24
N ASP A 197 -3.63 -14.70 20.53
CA ASP A 197 -3.06 -16.02 20.24
C ASP A 197 -2.35 -16.00 18.88
N VAL A 198 -2.79 -15.12 17.97
CA VAL A 198 -2.17 -14.90 16.67
C VAL A 198 -2.07 -13.39 16.41
N VAL A 199 -0.90 -12.91 16.00
CA VAL A 199 -0.67 -11.54 15.55
C VAL A 199 -0.19 -11.58 14.10
N PHE A 200 -0.89 -10.88 13.21
CA PHE A 200 -0.59 -10.75 11.79
C PHE A 200 -0.16 -9.33 11.45
N ALA A 201 0.83 -9.20 10.56
CA ALA A 201 1.33 -7.93 10.08
C ALA A 201 1.58 -7.94 8.56
N TYR A 202 1.11 -6.90 7.87
CA TYR A 202 1.54 -6.60 6.50
C TYR A 202 1.92 -5.10 6.39
N LEU A 203 3.13 -4.78 6.86
CA LEU A 203 3.60 -3.42 7.05
C LEU A 203 4.62 -3.01 5.98
N SER A 204 5.88 -2.81 6.32
CA SER A 204 6.99 -2.57 5.40
C SER A 204 8.29 -3.07 6.04
N PRO A 205 9.44 -3.08 5.36
CA PRO A 205 10.69 -3.56 5.95
C PRO A 205 11.16 -2.72 7.15
N VAL A 206 10.92 -1.41 7.11
CA VAL A 206 11.45 -0.43 8.06
C VAL A 206 11.04 -0.71 9.53
N PRO A 207 9.75 -0.94 9.86
CA PRO A 207 9.34 -1.20 11.23
C PRO A 207 9.65 -2.62 11.74
N MET A 208 10.09 -3.56 10.91
CA MET A 208 10.11 -4.98 11.28
C MET A 208 11.01 -5.30 12.48
N GLU A 209 12.17 -4.65 12.59
CA GLU A 209 13.09 -4.87 13.72
C GLU A 209 12.49 -4.37 15.05
N GLN A 210 11.89 -3.18 15.05
CA GLN A 210 11.23 -2.63 16.23
C GLN A 210 9.98 -3.42 16.59
N LEU A 211 9.19 -3.83 15.58
CA LEU A 211 8.03 -4.68 15.77
C LEU A 211 8.42 -6.01 16.40
N TRP A 212 9.52 -6.62 15.94
CA TRP A 212 9.99 -7.88 16.49
C TRP A 212 10.36 -7.79 17.98
N ARG A 213 10.99 -6.68 18.40
CA ARG A 213 11.25 -6.43 19.83
C ARG A 213 9.95 -6.40 20.64
N LYS A 214 8.92 -5.70 20.13
CA LYS A 214 7.59 -5.64 20.77
C LYS A 214 6.93 -7.02 20.83
N VAL A 215 6.95 -7.77 19.73
CA VAL A 215 6.41 -9.13 19.63
C VAL A 215 7.04 -10.05 20.69
N LYS A 216 8.37 -10.08 20.78
CA LYS A 216 9.09 -10.88 21.80
C LYS A 216 8.80 -10.46 23.24
N GLN A 217 8.54 -9.17 23.46
CA GLN A 217 8.28 -8.66 24.80
C GLN A 217 6.85 -8.93 25.27
N GLU A 218 5.87 -8.84 24.37
CA GLU A 218 4.45 -8.80 24.74
C GLU A 218 3.70 -10.09 24.44
N MET A 219 4.09 -10.86 23.41
CA MET A 219 3.39 -12.09 23.06
C MET A 219 3.72 -13.22 24.04
N ARG A 220 2.73 -14.07 24.31
CA ARG A 220 2.86 -15.19 25.24
C ARG A 220 3.55 -16.38 24.56
N PRO A 221 4.30 -17.21 25.30
CA PRO A 221 4.81 -18.48 24.77
C PRO A 221 3.68 -19.36 24.21
N GLY A 222 3.93 -20.01 23.08
CA GLY A 222 2.97 -20.85 22.37
C GLY A 222 2.01 -20.10 21.43
N THR A 223 2.18 -18.79 21.27
CA THR A 223 1.39 -17.97 20.31
C THR A 223 2.09 -17.81 18.96
N LEU A 224 1.38 -17.29 17.97
CA LEU A 224 1.86 -17.21 16.59
C LEU A 224 2.01 -15.76 16.12
N PHE A 225 3.20 -15.39 15.65
CA PHE A 225 3.41 -14.16 14.88
C PHE A 225 3.56 -14.49 13.39
N ILE A 226 2.79 -13.80 12.54
CA ILE A 226 2.83 -13.98 11.08
C ILE A 226 3.09 -12.63 10.42
N SER A 227 4.10 -12.56 9.56
CA SER A 227 4.37 -11.39 8.72
C SER A 227 4.19 -11.75 7.24
N ASN A 228 3.47 -10.90 6.50
CA ASN A 228 3.34 -11.03 5.06
C ASN A 228 4.45 -10.25 4.33
N SER A 229 5.15 -10.92 3.44
CA SER A 229 6.24 -10.46 2.56
C SER A 229 7.51 -9.93 3.25
N PHE A 230 7.42 -9.46 4.49
CA PHE A 230 8.52 -8.78 5.17
C PHE A 230 9.09 -9.65 6.29
N ALA A 231 10.29 -10.18 6.08
CA ALA A 231 11.04 -10.90 7.11
C ALA A 231 11.58 -9.94 8.17
N VAL A 232 11.86 -10.48 9.36
CA VAL A 232 12.58 -9.75 10.42
C VAL A 232 14.09 -9.90 10.18
N PRO A 233 14.85 -8.79 10.13
CA PRO A 233 16.30 -8.86 10.04
C PRO A 233 16.91 -9.71 11.16
N GLU A 234 17.85 -10.59 10.82
CA GLU A 234 18.61 -11.42 11.77
C GLU A 234 17.77 -12.35 12.66
N SER A 235 16.48 -12.53 12.36
CA SER A 235 15.56 -13.40 13.11
C SER A 235 14.78 -14.28 12.12
N PRO A 236 15.38 -15.39 11.66
CA PRO A 236 14.74 -16.26 10.68
C PRO A 236 13.43 -16.84 11.22
N PRO A 237 12.38 -16.94 10.38
CA PRO A 237 11.15 -17.62 10.76
C PRO A 237 11.36 -19.14 10.86
N GLN A 238 10.53 -19.80 11.66
CA GLN A 238 10.51 -21.26 11.80
C GLN A 238 10.20 -21.90 10.45
N TYR A 239 9.26 -21.33 9.70
CA TYR A 239 8.97 -21.72 8.33
C TYR A 239 8.35 -20.55 7.55
N SER A 240 8.28 -20.70 6.24
CA SER A 240 7.65 -19.70 5.37
C SER A 240 6.86 -20.37 4.26
N ILE A 241 5.76 -19.74 3.87
CA ILE A 241 4.86 -20.23 2.82
C ILE A 241 4.86 -19.20 1.69
N SER A 242 5.48 -19.54 0.57
CA SER A 242 5.46 -18.73 -0.64
C SER A 242 4.15 -18.92 -1.38
N LEU A 243 3.51 -17.81 -1.76
CA LEU A 243 2.23 -17.79 -2.44
C LEU A 243 2.41 -17.30 -3.87
N ASP A 244 1.75 -17.98 -4.80
CA ASP A 244 1.74 -17.61 -6.22
C ASP A 244 0.66 -16.53 -6.49
N ASP A 245 0.72 -15.39 -5.82
CA ASP A 245 -0.16 -14.26 -6.11
C ASP A 245 0.54 -13.15 -6.90
N LEU A 246 -0.20 -12.09 -7.24
CA LEU A 246 0.34 -10.95 -7.99
C LEU A 246 1.53 -10.26 -7.32
N HIS A 247 1.67 -10.41 -6.00
CA HIS A 247 2.75 -9.81 -5.21
C HIS A 247 3.85 -10.81 -4.86
N HIS A 248 3.72 -12.07 -5.29
CA HIS A 248 4.55 -13.18 -4.84
C HIS A 248 4.74 -13.17 -3.32
N SER A 249 3.61 -12.97 -2.60
CA SER A 249 3.61 -12.85 -1.15
C SER A 249 4.22 -14.09 -0.49
N THR A 250 4.94 -13.87 0.61
CA THR A 250 5.49 -14.95 1.44
C THR A 250 5.04 -14.72 2.86
N LEU A 251 4.33 -15.68 3.45
CA LEU A 251 4.03 -15.64 4.87
C LEU A 251 5.23 -16.18 5.64
N HIS A 252 5.76 -15.38 6.57
CA HIS A 252 6.81 -15.76 7.50
C HIS A 252 6.19 -16.00 8.87
N ILE A 253 6.50 -17.15 9.48
CA ILE A 253 5.81 -17.62 10.68
C ILE A 253 6.81 -17.81 11.83
N TRP A 254 6.49 -17.22 12.98
CA TRP A 254 7.19 -17.43 14.23
C TRP A 254 6.28 -17.94 15.34
N HIS A 255 6.72 -19.00 16.01
CA HIS A 255 6.17 -19.40 17.30
C HIS A 255 6.90 -18.66 18.42
N MET A 256 6.13 -18.06 19.32
CA MET A 256 6.62 -17.28 20.46
C MET A 256 6.88 -18.14 21.69
#